data_AF-A0A2K8P7I9-F1
#
_entry.id   AF-A0A2K8P7I9-F1
#
_cell.length_a   1.000
_cell.length_b   1.000
_cell.length_c   1.000
_cell.angle_alpha   90.00
_cell.angle_beta   90.00
_cell.angle_gamma   90.00
#
_symmetry.space_group_name_H-M   'P 1'
#
loop_
_entity.id
_entity.type
_entity.pdbx_description
1 polymer ?
#
loop_
_entity_poly.entity_id
_entity_poly.type
_entity_poly.pdbx_seq_one_letter_code
_entity_poly.pdbx_strand_id
1 'polypeptide(L)'
;MSHESGIDVYLGLDVGKGDHHATALNRAGKRVFDKPLPNSEPKLRELFDKLQAKHGTVLVVVDQPASIGALPLAVARDTGCQVAYLPGLTMRRIADLYPGEAKTDARDAFIIADAARAMPHTRRTIDLANETVAELAMIAGFDDDLAGESTRIANRLRGLITQIHPSLERVLGPRIQHPAVLKLLDQFGSPARIRKAGRRRLATLIRPKAPRMAEQLVEDIFTALDEQTVVVPGTDAAALIVPSLASSLQSVLDQRKLLATRIEELLEAHPLSQVLISMPGIGIRTAARILIDVGDGSGFATAGHLAAYAGLAPVTRSSGSSIRGEHPSRRGNKQLKRAFYLAAFASLSQPESRAYYDRKRREGKHHIAALIALARRRIDVLFAMLRDGTFYPAAHTGYGLTKAIEAPFRAPDACWWARTTVESTDTSHSMSPAASACACAAWSIRSNVPSAAHRRKRVWRLAHDPYRSGTSRQATPVRNFHTIPFRTVRSSSRGRPSAGCGSNGCTSSHSASDSSWRRITRP
;
A
#
# COMPACT_ATOMS: atom_id res chain seq x y z
N MET A 1 15.63 30.99 -11.69
CA MET A 1 15.28 31.28 -13.11
C MET A 1 15.03 29.94 -13.79
N SER A 2 13.88 29.79 -14.43
CA SER A 2 13.30 28.53 -14.91
C SER A 2 13.97 28.02 -16.19
N HIS A 3 14.49 26.79 -16.17
CA HIS A 3 15.09 26.05 -17.30
C HIS A 3 14.10 25.71 -18.44
N GLU A 4 12.95 26.38 -18.57
CA GLU A 4 11.82 25.91 -19.39
C GLU A 4 11.86 26.34 -20.88
N SER A 5 12.85 27.10 -21.33
CA SER A 5 12.87 27.70 -22.68
C SER A 5 13.48 26.83 -23.79
N GLY A 6 13.68 25.52 -23.57
CA GLY A 6 14.49 24.68 -24.47
C GLY A 6 13.81 23.51 -25.20
N ILE A 7 12.57 23.13 -24.89
CA ILE A 7 11.97 21.88 -25.41
C ILE A 7 11.20 22.14 -26.71
N ASP A 8 11.52 21.41 -27.79
CA ASP A 8 10.88 21.57 -29.10
C ASP A 8 9.74 20.57 -29.32
N VAL A 9 9.91 19.35 -28.80
CA VAL A 9 8.93 18.25 -28.92
C VAL A 9 8.68 17.59 -27.57
N TYR A 10 7.41 17.34 -27.29
CA TYR A 10 6.91 16.62 -26.13
C TYR A 10 6.42 15.24 -26.59
N LEU A 11 7.14 14.19 -26.20
CA LEU A 11 6.80 12.81 -26.53
C LEU A 11 6.15 12.15 -25.31
N GLY A 12 4.85 11.89 -25.39
CA GLY A 12 4.11 11.09 -24.41
C GLY A 12 4.09 9.63 -24.82
N LEU A 13 4.40 8.75 -23.88
CA LEU A 13 4.35 7.30 -24.04
C LEU A 13 3.31 6.72 -23.09
N ASP A 14 2.31 6.05 -23.65
CA ASP A 14 1.49 5.10 -22.88
C ASP A 14 2.16 3.72 -22.93
N VAL A 15 2.64 3.26 -21.79
CA VAL A 15 3.62 2.17 -21.73
C VAL A 15 2.96 0.80 -21.59
N GLY A 16 3.02 -0.01 -22.65
CA GLY A 16 2.56 -1.41 -22.67
C GLY A 16 3.68 -2.45 -22.74
N LYS A 17 3.37 -3.71 -22.37
CA LYS A 17 4.36 -4.80 -22.23
C LYS A 17 5.06 -5.16 -23.55
N GLY A 18 4.30 -5.31 -24.63
CA GLY A 18 4.81 -5.65 -25.96
C GLY A 18 5.06 -4.40 -26.80
N ASP A 19 4.05 -3.53 -26.87
CA ASP A 19 4.11 -2.24 -27.55
C ASP A 19 3.67 -1.14 -26.59
N HIS A 20 4.34 0.01 -26.67
CA HIS A 20 3.85 1.28 -26.18
C HIS A 20 3.03 1.97 -27.27
N HIS A 21 2.27 3.00 -26.91
CA HIS A 21 1.79 3.96 -27.88
C HIS A 21 2.50 5.30 -27.68
N ALA A 22 3.04 5.85 -28.75
CA ALA A 22 3.89 7.03 -28.70
C ALA A 22 3.25 8.18 -29.47
N THR A 23 3.01 9.30 -28.80
CA THR A 23 2.48 10.52 -29.40
C THR A 23 3.41 11.69 -29.13
N ALA A 24 3.90 12.34 -30.19
CA ALA A 24 4.76 13.51 -30.09
C ALA A 24 4.05 14.78 -30.55
N LEU A 25 4.15 15.83 -29.75
CA LEU A 25 3.57 17.15 -30.01
C LEU A 25 4.69 18.19 -30.10
N ASN A 26 4.61 19.11 -31.07
CA ASN A 26 5.48 20.29 -31.07
C ASN A 26 4.99 21.33 -30.04
N ARG A 27 5.74 22.44 -29.88
CA ARG A 27 5.36 23.55 -28.97
C ARG A 27 3.94 24.09 -29.17
N ALA A 28 3.46 24.12 -30.42
CA ALA A 28 2.11 24.57 -30.77
C ALA A 28 1.01 23.54 -30.50
N GLY A 29 1.35 22.33 -30.02
CA GLY A 29 0.40 21.24 -29.80
C GLY A 29 0.04 20.46 -31.07
N LYS A 30 0.72 20.72 -32.19
CA LYS A 30 0.54 19.94 -33.43
C LYS A 30 1.23 18.59 -33.29
N ARG A 31 0.48 17.52 -33.62
CA ARG A 31 0.96 16.14 -33.65
C ARG A 31 2.01 15.97 -34.75
N VAL A 32 3.22 15.58 -34.37
CA VAL A 32 4.35 15.30 -35.28
C VAL A 32 4.67 13.80 -35.38
N PHE A 33 4.24 13.02 -34.39
CA PHE A 33 4.30 11.56 -34.40
C PHE A 33 3.13 10.98 -33.61
N ASP A 34 2.60 9.84 -34.04
CA ASP A 34 1.54 9.11 -33.33
C ASP A 34 1.36 7.69 -33.85
N LYS A 35 2.03 6.72 -33.21
CA LYS A 35 2.00 5.31 -33.63
C LYS A 35 2.29 4.38 -32.45
N PRO A 36 1.91 3.09 -32.55
CA PRO A 36 2.48 2.04 -31.73
C PRO A 36 4.00 2.01 -31.87
N LEU A 37 4.67 1.72 -30.76
CA LEU A 37 6.12 1.69 -30.63
C LEU A 37 6.52 0.43 -29.86
N PRO A 38 7.16 -0.55 -30.50
CA PRO A 38 7.59 -1.77 -29.82
C PRO A 38 8.48 -1.48 -28.61
N ASN A 39 8.27 -2.23 -27.53
CA ASN A 39 9.08 -2.16 -26.31
C ASN A 39 10.45 -2.84 -26.56
N SER A 40 11.29 -2.18 -27.34
CA SER A 40 12.56 -2.68 -27.85
C SER A 40 13.54 -1.51 -27.98
N GLU A 41 14.74 -1.63 -27.39
CA GLU A 41 15.74 -0.56 -27.41
C GLU A 41 16.04 -0.03 -28.83
N PRO A 42 16.32 -0.88 -29.85
CA PRO A 42 16.54 -0.39 -31.21
C PRO A 42 15.41 0.48 -31.75
N LYS A 43 14.15 0.14 -31.45
CA LYS A 43 12.98 0.90 -31.92
C LYS A 43 12.75 2.19 -31.15
N LEU A 44 13.01 2.18 -29.85
CA LEU A 44 13.01 3.37 -29.02
C LEU A 44 14.07 4.37 -29.49
N ARG A 45 15.31 3.90 -29.69
CA ARG A 45 16.43 4.71 -30.17
C ARG A 45 16.16 5.29 -31.56
N GLU A 46 15.70 4.46 -32.50
CA GLU A 46 15.32 4.89 -33.86
C GLU A 46 14.30 6.05 -33.82
N LEU A 47 13.31 5.99 -32.93
CA LEU A 47 12.33 7.07 -32.78
C LEU A 47 12.94 8.33 -32.17
N PHE A 48 13.71 8.20 -31.09
CA PHE A 48 14.30 9.34 -30.39
C PHE A 48 15.28 10.10 -31.28
N ASP A 49 16.20 9.39 -31.93
CA ASP A 49 17.17 9.97 -32.86
C ASP A 49 16.45 10.69 -34.02
N LYS A 50 15.39 10.09 -34.56
CA LYS A 50 14.58 10.69 -35.63
C LYS A 50 13.88 11.96 -35.19
N LEU A 51 13.32 11.99 -33.97
CA LEU A 51 12.66 13.18 -33.43
C LEU A 51 13.69 14.28 -33.14
N GLN A 52 14.84 13.94 -32.58
CA GLN A 52 15.92 14.90 -32.30
C GLN A 52 16.49 15.49 -33.59
N ALA A 53 16.81 14.65 -34.58
CA ALA A 53 17.34 15.10 -35.87
C ALA A 53 16.39 16.04 -36.62
N LYS A 54 15.08 15.82 -36.50
CA LYS A 54 14.07 16.60 -37.23
C LYS A 54 13.60 17.84 -36.48
N HIS A 55 13.58 17.81 -35.16
CA HIS A 55 12.89 18.83 -34.36
C HIS A 55 13.72 19.44 -33.24
N GLY A 56 14.92 18.93 -32.93
CA GLY A 56 15.77 19.45 -31.87
C GLY A 56 15.52 18.77 -30.53
N THR A 57 15.26 19.54 -29.47
CA THR A 57 15.21 19.01 -28.10
C THR A 57 13.89 18.27 -27.84
N VAL A 58 14.01 17.01 -27.43
CA VAL A 58 12.85 16.14 -27.11
C VAL A 58 12.75 15.94 -25.60
N LEU A 59 11.54 16.13 -25.06
CA LEU A 59 11.17 15.70 -23.71
C LEU A 59 10.32 14.43 -23.80
N VAL A 60 10.84 13.31 -23.28
CA VAL A 60 10.12 12.03 -23.18
C VAL A 60 9.42 11.94 -21.84
N VAL A 61 8.12 11.61 -21.87
CA VAL A 61 7.26 11.58 -20.68
C VAL A 61 6.50 10.26 -20.61
N VAL A 62 6.57 9.62 -19.46
CA VAL A 62 5.82 8.38 -19.14
C VAL A 62 4.94 8.59 -17.91
N ASP A 63 3.89 7.80 -17.76
CA ASP A 63 3.08 7.78 -16.53
C ASP A 63 3.62 6.81 -15.45
N GLN A 64 4.35 5.78 -15.88
CA GLN A 64 4.88 4.69 -15.06
C GLN A 64 6.41 4.54 -15.22
N PRO A 65 7.22 5.36 -14.52
CA PRO A 65 8.66 5.42 -14.73
C PRO A 65 9.44 4.20 -14.20
N ALA A 66 8.92 3.49 -13.20
CA ALA A 66 9.64 2.42 -12.49
C ALA A 66 9.26 0.99 -12.95
N SER A 67 8.42 0.84 -13.98
CA SER A 67 8.01 -0.46 -14.50
C SER A 67 8.23 -0.56 -16.01
N ILE A 68 7.17 -0.67 -16.80
CA ILE A 68 7.23 -0.80 -18.25
C ILE A 68 7.90 0.43 -18.90
N GLY A 69 7.77 1.61 -18.29
CA GLY A 69 8.43 2.84 -18.75
C GLY A 69 9.92 2.95 -18.43
N ALA A 70 10.52 2.01 -17.70
CA ALA A 70 11.93 2.08 -17.31
C ALA A 70 12.87 2.07 -18.51
N LEU A 71 12.67 1.14 -19.46
CA LEU A 71 13.50 1.05 -20.66
C LEU A 71 13.39 2.28 -21.57
N PRO A 72 12.18 2.78 -21.94
CA PRO A 72 12.04 4.01 -22.71
C PRO A 72 12.76 5.21 -22.10
N LEU A 73 12.69 5.36 -20.77
CA LEU A 73 13.38 6.45 -20.08
C LEU A 73 14.90 6.28 -20.07
N ALA A 74 15.40 5.05 -19.89
CA ALA A 74 16.83 4.76 -19.93
C ALA A 74 17.40 5.03 -21.33
N VAL A 75 16.74 4.56 -22.39
CA VAL A 75 17.15 4.79 -23.78
C VAL A 75 17.05 6.28 -24.13
N ALA A 76 15.99 6.97 -23.71
CA ALA A 76 15.83 8.41 -23.95
C ALA A 76 16.98 9.21 -23.32
N ARG A 77 17.40 8.84 -22.11
CA ARG A 77 18.54 9.46 -21.45
C ARG A 77 19.85 9.19 -22.19
N ASP A 78 20.07 7.95 -22.60
CA ASP A 78 21.26 7.54 -23.33
C ASP A 78 21.39 8.27 -24.68
N THR A 79 20.27 8.56 -25.35
CA THR A 79 20.23 9.37 -26.58
C THR A 79 20.25 10.89 -26.32
N GLY A 80 20.38 11.33 -25.07
CA GLY A 80 20.43 12.74 -24.70
C GLY A 80 19.09 13.47 -24.75
N CYS A 81 17.96 12.76 -24.77
CA CYS A 81 16.64 13.37 -24.57
C CYS A 81 16.46 13.78 -23.11
N GLN A 82 15.67 14.83 -22.88
CA GLN A 82 15.19 15.14 -21.54
C GLN A 82 14.10 14.14 -21.15
N VAL A 83 13.98 13.85 -19.86
CA VAL A 83 12.94 12.94 -19.37
C VAL A 83 12.14 13.52 -18.22
N ALA A 84 10.85 13.18 -18.19
CA ALA A 84 9.97 13.47 -17.07
C ALA A 84 8.97 12.33 -16.86
N TYR A 85 8.27 12.34 -15.73
CA TYR A 85 7.09 11.51 -15.55
C TYR A 85 5.87 12.33 -15.15
N LEU A 86 4.71 11.87 -15.59
CA LEU A 86 3.42 12.42 -15.21
C LEU A 86 2.74 11.44 -14.24
N PRO A 87 2.61 11.75 -12.93
CA PRO A 87 2.02 10.82 -11.98
C PRO A 87 0.65 10.31 -12.44
N GLY A 88 0.43 8.99 -12.46
CA GLY A 88 -0.80 8.39 -12.99
C GLY A 88 -2.12 8.92 -12.38
N LEU A 89 -2.10 9.35 -11.10
CA LEU A 89 -3.26 10.03 -10.50
C LEU A 89 -3.52 11.43 -11.06
N THR A 90 -2.46 12.16 -11.42
CA THR A 90 -2.54 13.45 -12.09
C THR A 90 -3.03 13.27 -13.52
N MET A 91 -2.42 12.32 -14.25
CA MET A 91 -2.84 11.94 -15.61
C MET A 91 -4.33 11.61 -15.68
N ARG A 92 -4.86 10.77 -14.78
CA ARG A 92 -6.30 10.43 -14.75
C ARG A 92 -7.20 11.65 -14.57
N ARG A 93 -6.83 12.60 -13.70
CA ARG A 93 -7.64 13.82 -13.50
C ARG A 93 -7.58 14.76 -14.69
N ILE A 94 -6.41 14.83 -15.34
CA ILE A 94 -6.24 15.62 -16.55
C ILE A 94 -7.05 14.97 -17.68
N ALA A 95 -7.08 13.64 -17.76
CA ALA A 95 -7.83 12.91 -18.77
C ALA A 95 -9.34 13.20 -18.74
N ASP A 96 -9.89 13.51 -17.57
CA ASP A 96 -11.30 13.93 -17.42
C ASP A 96 -11.60 15.30 -18.06
N LEU A 97 -10.57 16.11 -18.35
CA LEU A 97 -10.71 17.41 -19.02
C LEU A 97 -10.74 17.30 -20.55
N TYR A 98 -10.37 16.14 -21.11
CA TYR A 98 -10.35 15.90 -22.55
C TYR A 98 -11.65 15.22 -23.00
N PRO A 99 -12.19 15.58 -24.17
CA PRO A 99 -13.42 14.99 -24.68
C PRO A 99 -13.29 13.47 -24.91
N GLY A 100 -14.39 12.76 -24.69
CA GLY A 100 -14.51 11.32 -24.89
C GLY A 100 -14.19 10.48 -23.66
N GLU A 101 -14.93 9.39 -23.48
CA GLU A 101 -14.77 8.43 -22.36
C GLU A 101 -14.01 7.15 -22.76
N ALA A 102 -13.74 6.96 -24.06
CA ALA A 102 -13.06 5.79 -24.56
C ALA A 102 -11.60 5.77 -24.10
N LYS A 103 -11.21 4.71 -23.38
CA LYS A 103 -9.82 4.46 -23.00
C LYS A 103 -9.09 3.84 -24.19
N THR A 104 -8.19 4.59 -24.80
CA THR A 104 -7.32 4.11 -25.88
C THR A 104 -5.88 4.54 -25.62
N ASP A 105 -4.92 3.69 -25.97
CA ASP A 105 -3.51 3.95 -25.71
C ASP A 105 -3.02 5.22 -26.42
N ALA A 106 -3.55 5.50 -27.61
CA ALA A 106 -3.30 6.74 -28.35
C ALA A 106 -3.82 8.01 -27.66
N ARG A 107 -4.97 7.90 -26.95
CA ARG A 107 -5.53 9.02 -26.18
C ARG A 107 -4.68 9.26 -24.94
N ASP A 108 -4.31 8.20 -24.24
CA ASP A 108 -3.50 8.29 -23.02
C ASP A 108 -2.11 8.85 -23.34
N ALA A 109 -1.45 8.38 -24.40
CA ALA A 109 -0.17 8.92 -24.89
C ALA A 109 -0.26 10.40 -25.29
N PHE A 110 -1.33 10.80 -25.98
CA PHE A 110 -1.58 12.20 -26.31
C PHE A 110 -1.78 13.08 -25.08
N ILE A 111 -2.58 12.63 -24.10
CA ILE A 111 -2.83 13.37 -22.86
C ILE A 111 -1.52 13.55 -22.09
N ILE A 112 -0.66 12.54 -22.04
CA ILE A 112 0.66 12.63 -21.40
C ILE A 112 1.51 13.71 -22.08
N ALA A 113 1.59 13.69 -23.42
CA ALA A 113 2.35 14.67 -24.19
C ALA A 113 1.81 16.10 -24.01
N ASP A 114 0.48 16.27 -24.12
CA ASP A 114 -0.14 17.59 -24.07
C ASP A 114 -0.18 18.16 -22.64
N ALA A 115 -0.39 17.33 -21.62
CA ALA A 115 -0.25 17.73 -20.22
C ALA A 115 1.17 18.21 -19.91
N ALA A 116 2.19 17.49 -20.39
CA ALA A 116 3.58 17.89 -20.21
C ALA A 116 3.90 19.22 -20.91
N ARG A 117 3.24 19.51 -22.03
CA ARG A 117 3.39 20.75 -22.80
C ARG A 117 2.64 21.93 -22.16
N ALA A 118 1.35 21.75 -21.90
CA ALA A 118 0.43 22.81 -21.48
C ALA A 118 0.42 23.03 -19.96
N MET A 119 0.81 22.03 -19.17
CA MET A 119 0.84 22.09 -17.71
C MET A 119 2.21 21.65 -17.16
N PRO A 120 3.31 22.39 -17.42
CA PRO A 120 4.66 22.00 -16.99
C PRO A 120 4.83 21.73 -15.49
N HIS A 121 4.01 22.35 -14.65
CA HIS A 121 4.00 22.14 -13.20
C HIS A 121 3.44 20.77 -12.76
N THR A 122 2.83 20.00 -13.68
CA THR A 122 2.23 18.69 -13.39
C THR A 122 3.18 17.52 -13.61
N ARG A 123 4.19 17.70 -14.47
CA ARG A 123 5.27 16.74 -14.68
C ARG A 123 6.30 16.86 -13.56
N ARG A 124 6.97 15.76 -13.26
CA ARG A 124 8.10 15.73 -12.35
C ARG A 124 9.35 15.35 -13.13
N THR A 125 10.40 16.12 -12.93
CA THR A 125 11.72 15.77 -13.44
C THR A 125 12.13 14.44 -12.82
N ILE A 126 12.63 13.53 -13.65
CA ILE A 126 13.35 12.38 -13.14
C ILE A 126 14.79 12.81 -13.21
N ASP A 127 15.33 13.32 -12.10
CA ASP A 127 16.77 13.60 -12.03
C ASP A 127 17.56 12.31 -12.25
N LEU A 128 18.82 12.49 -12.66
CA LEU A 128 19.84 11.44 -12.74
C LEU A 128 19.67 10.54 -11.52
N ALA A 129 19.12 9.34 -11.78
CA ALA A 129 18.97 8.38 -10.72
C ALA A 129 20.39 8.02 -10.34
N ASN A 130 20.79 8.41 -9.13
CA ASN A 130 21.86 7.75 -8.41
C ASN A 130 21.55 6.24 -8.57
N GLU A 131 22.39 5.51 -9.29
CA GLU A 131 22.18 4.09 -9.64
C GLU A 131 21.76 3.29 -8.40
N THR A 132 22.34 3.68 -7.25
CA THR A 132 21.99 3.23 -5.90
C THR A 132 20.50 3.35 -5.56
N VAL A 133 19.82 4.45 -5.88
CA VAL A 133 18.38 4.65 -5.58
C VAL A 133 17.50 3.78 -6.48
N ALA A 134 17.89 3.59 -7.74
CA ALA A 134 17.18 2.70 -8.67
C ALA A 134 17.32 1.23 -8.24
N GLU A 135 18.54 0.79 -7.90
CA GLU A 135 18.80 -0.54 -7.35
C GLU A 135 18.04 -0.74 -6.03
N LEU A 136 18.10 0.24 -5.13
CA LEU A 136 17.38 0.22 -3.86
C LEU A 136 15.86 0.12 -4.06
N ALA A 137 15.30 0.83 -5.04
CA ALA A 137 13.88 0.76 -5.37
C ALA A 137 13.47 -0.63 -5.87
N MET A 138 14.28 -1.26 -6.72
CA MET A 138 14.05 -2.62 -7.22
C MET A 138 14.08 -3.64 -6.07
N ILE A 139 15.10 -3.58 -5.22
CA ILE A 139 15.27 -4.52 -4.11
C ILE A 139 14.19 -4.31 -3.03
N ALA A 140 13.87 -3.07 -2.68
CA ALA A 140 12.81 -2.78 -1.72
C ALA A 140 11.42 -3.19 -2.25
N GLY A 141 11.18 -3.02 -3.55
CA GLY A 141 9.97 -3.53 -4.21
C GLY A 141 9.85 -5.05 -4.10
N PHE A 142 10.95 -5.77 -4.33
CA PHE A 142 10.96 -7.23 -4.19
C PHE A 142 10.79 -7.71 -2.74
N ASP A 143 11.36 -7.01 -1.74
CA ASP A 143 11.08 -7.32 -0.31
C ASP A 143 9.60 -7.08 0.06
N ASP A 144 8.95 -6.06 -0.50
CA ASP A 144 7.51 -5.82 -0.32
C ASP A 144 6.66 -6.99 -0.88
N ASP A 145 7.03 -7.52 -2.05
CA ASP A 145 6.37 -8.70 -2.65
C ASP A 145 6.53 -9.95 -1.77
N LEU A 146 7.76 -10.23 -1.32
CA LEU A 146 8.03 -11.34 -0.40
C LEU A 146 7.33 -11.16 0.95
N ALA A 147 7.14 -9.92 1.43
CA ALA A 147 6.36 -9.65 2.63
C ALA A 147 4.88 -10.04 2.44
N GLY A 148 4.31 -9.74 1.27
CA GLY A 148 2.98 -10.19 0.87
C GLY A 148 2.87 -11.71 0.78
N GLU A 149 3.87 -12.35 0.18
CA GLU A 149 3.93 -13.81 0.04
C GLU A 149 4.06 -14.51 1.39
N SER A 150 4.97 -14.08 2.26
CA SER A 150 5.13 -14.65 3.60
C SER A 150 3.84 -14.56 4.43
N THR A 151 3.10 -13.45 4.30
CA THR A 151 1.79 -13.28 4.94
C THR A 151 0.76 -14.26 4.39
N ARG A 152 0.71 -14.43 3.06
CA ARG A 152 -0.19 -15.36 2.40
C ARG A 152 0.08 -16.80 2.81
N ILE A 153 1.34 -17.25 2.79
CA ILE A 153 1.71 -18.61 3.18
C ILE A 153 1.44 -18.84 4.68
N ALA A 154 1.80 -17.88 5.54
CA ALA A 154 1.51 -17.97 6.97
C ALA A 154 0.00 -18.12 7.25
N ASN A 155 -0.84 -17.33 6.58
CA ASN A 155 -2.30 -17.45 6.73
C ASN A 155 -2.82 -18.77 6.19
N ARG A 156 -2.24 -19.30 5.10
CA ARG A 156 -2.59 -20.63 4.57
C ARG A 156 -2.23 -21.75 5.55
N LEU A 157 -1.04 -21.69 6.16
CA LEU A 157 -0.64 -22.62 7.22
C LEU A 157 -1.58 -22.55 8.41
N ARG A 158 -1.87 -21.34 8.92
CA ARG A 158 -2.82 -21.16 10.02
C ARG A 158 -4.19 -21.73 9.66
N GLY A 159 -4.73 -21.41 8.49
CA GLY A 159 -6.02 -21.93 8.02
C GLY A 159 -6.07 -23.46 7.95
N LEU A 160 -5.01 -24.12 7.46
CA LEU A 160 -4.95 -25.59 7.45
C LEU A 160 -4.89 -26.18 8.86
N ILE A 161 -4.08 -25.60 9.76
CA ILE A 161 -4.00 -26.07 11.13
C ILE A 161 -5.33 -25.82 11.85
N THR A 162 -5.98 -24.67 11.65
CA THR A 162 -7.33 -24.39 12.18
C THR A 162 -8.34 -25.43 11.67
N GLN A 163 -8.25 -25.84 10.40
CA GLN A 163 -9.17 -26.83 9.83
C GLN A 163 -9.00 -28.23 10.44
N ILE A 164 -7.76 -28.68 10.65
CA ILE A 164 -7.50 -30.06 11.11
C ILE A 164 -7.42 -30.17 12.64
N HIS A 165 -6.96 -29.10 13.31
CA HIS A 165 -6.70 -29.10 14.76
C HIS A 165 -6.70 -27.68 15.37
N PRO A 166 -7.89 -27.08 15.62
CA PRO A 166 -8.02 -25.72 16.18
C PRO A 166 -7.23 -25.46 17.46
N SER A 167 -7.21 -26.41 18.40
CA SER A 167 -6.49 -26.23 19.68
C SER A 167 -4.98 -26.12 19.49
N LEU A 168 -4.43 -26.84 18.51
CA LEU A 168 -3.02 -26.74 18.14
C LEU A 168 -2.71 -25.41 17.44
N GLU A 169 -3.64 -24.89 16.61
CA GLU A 169 -3.48 -23.56 16.01
C GLU A 169 -3.44 -22.46 17.07
N ARG A 170 -4.22 -22.57 18.16
CA ARG A 170 -4.19 -21.61 19.27
C ARG A 170 -2.78 -21.44 19.87
N VAL A 171 -2.01 -22.52 19.92
CA VAL A 171 -0.65 -22.55 20.47
C VAL A 171 0.40 -22.13 19.43
N LEU A 172 0.30 -22.66 18.21
CA LEU A 172 1.31 -22.45 17.15
C LEU A 172 1.07 -21.18 16.33
N GLY A 173 -0.18 -20.79 16.11
CA GLY A 173 -0.64 -19.73 15.22
C GLY A 173 -0.03 -18.35 15.53
N PRO A 174 0.00 -17.88 16.79
CA PRO A 174 0.68 -16.64 17.17
C PRO A 174 2.17 -16.64 16.82
N ARG A 175 2.77 -17.82 16.66
CA ARG A 175 4.19 -18.07 16.44
C ARG A 175 4.45 -18.76 15.09
N ILE A 176 3.52 -18.71 14.14
CA ILE A 176 3.58 -19.53 12.91
C ILE A 176 4.82 -19.25 12.05
N GLN A 177 5.34 -18.03 12.10
CA GLN A 177 6.57 -17.64 11.39
C GLN A 177 7.85 -17.83 12.23
N HIS A 178 7.74 -18.30 13.46
CA HIS A 178 8.90 -18.51 14.32
C HIS A 178 9.74 -19.69 13.79
N PRO A 179 11.08 -19.55 13.65
CA PRO A 179 11.92 -20.60 13.04
C PRO A 179 11.80 -21.98 13.70
N ALA A 180 11.57 -22.01 15.02
CA ALA A 180 11.35 -23.28 15.74
C ALA A 180 10.01 -23.95 15.37
N VAL A 181 8.95 -23.16 15.21
CA VAL A 181 7.61 -23.65 14.84
C VAL A 181 7.61 -24.11 13.39
N LEU A 182 8.24 -23.34 12.48
CA LEU A 182 8.41 -23.76 11.09
C LEU A 182 9.18 -25.07 10.98
N LYS A 183 10.28 -25.23 11.71
CA LYS A 183 11.04 -26.49 11.73
C LYS A 183 10.22 -27.67 12.27
N LEU A 184 9.39 -27.44 13.28
CA LEU A 184 8.47 -28.46 13.81
C LEU A 184 7.42 -28.88 12.76
N LEU A 185 6.81 -27.91 12.08
CA LEU A 185 5.79 -28.15 11.06
C LEU A 185 6.38 -28.79 9.80
N ASP A 186 7.59 -28.39 9.40
CA ASP A 186 8.36 -28.99 8.32
C ASP A 186 8.68 -30.46 8.62
N GLN A 187 9.15 -30.77 9.83
CA GLN A 187 9.56 -32.14 10.17
C GLN A 187 8.39 -33.09 10.45
N PHE A 188 7.32 -32.62 11.10
CA PHE A 188 6.24 -33.50 11.56
C PHE A 188 4.93 -33.31 10.80
N GLY A 189 4.57 -32.08 10.42
CA GLY A 189 3.44 -31.79 9.52
C GLY A 189 2.02 -32.12 10.00
N SER A 190 1.83 -33.00 11.00
CA SER A 190 0.51 -33.41 11.48
C SER A 190 0.45 -33.64 13.00
N PRO A 191 -0.73 -33.47 13.63
CA PRO A 191 -0.91 -33.70 15.07
C PRO A 191 -0.46 -35.09 15.54
N ALA A 192 -0.78 -36.14 14.77
CA ALA A 192 -0.40 -37.51 15.09
C ALA A 192 1.13 -37.73 15.06
N ARG A 193 1.81 -37.15 14.07
CA ARG A 193 3.28 -37.23 13.96
C ARG A 193 3.97 -36.43 15.07
N ILE A 194 3.42 -35.26 15.44
CA ILE A 194 3.90 -34.46 16.57
C ILE A 194 3.75 -35.25 17.88
N ARG A 195 2.58 -35.87 18.11
CA ARG A 195 2.33 -36.72 19.27
C ARG A 195 3.32 -37.90 19.32
N LYS A 196 3.51 -38.59 18.21
CA LYS A 196 4.44 -39.74 18.09
C LYS A 196 5.90 -39.38 18.35
N ALA A 197 6.32 -38.16 17.99
CA ALA A 197 7.68 -37.71 18.24
C ALA A 197 8.00 -37.59 19.74
N GLY A 198 6.99 -37.26 20.57
CA GLY A 198 7.13 -37.17 22.01
C GLY A 198 7.80 -35.88 22.50
N ARG A 199 7.54 -35.53 23.78
CA ARG A 199 8.03 -34.29 24.43
C ARG A 199 9.53 -34.10 24.29
N ARG A 200 10.32 -35.13 24.62
CA ARG A 200 11.80 -35.09 24.57
C ARG A 200 12.32 -34.71 23.18
N ARG A 201 11.77 -35.29 22.11
CA ARG A 201 12.23 -35.01 20.74
C ARG A 201 11.85 -33.61 20.29
N LEU A 202 10.64 -33.15 20.64
CA LEU A 202 10.22 -31.78 20.37
C LEU A 202 11.09 -30.76 21.11
N ALA A 203 11.38 -30.99 22.40
CA ALA A 203 12.25 -30.12 23.19
C ALA A 203 13.65 -30.01 22.55
N THR A 204 14.26 -31.13 22.14
CA THR A 204 15.55 -31.14 21.43
C THR A 204 15.48 -30.37 20.10
N LEU A 205 14.37 -30.43 19.37
CA LEU A 205 14.21 -29.71 18.10
C LEU A 205 14.06 -28.19 18.30
N ILE A 206 13.27 -27.78 19.30
CA ILE A 206 12.89 -26.39 19.54
C ILE A 206 13.99 -25.62 20.27
N ARG A 207 14.66 -26.24 21.26
CA ARG A 207 15.61 -25.57 22.17
C ARG A 207 16.72 -24.78 21.45
N PRO A 208 17.35 -25.25 20.35
CA PRO A 208 18.36 -24.48 19.63
C PRO A 208 17.84 -23.18 19.01
N LYS A 209 16.55 -23.09 18.71
CA LYS A 209 15.92 -21.93 18.06
C LYS A 209 15.06 -21.10 19.01
N ALA A 210 14.64 -21.65 20.15
CA ALA A 210 13.73 -20.99 21.09
C ALA A 210 14.01 -21.41 22.56
N PRO A 211 15.22 -21.20 23.10
CA PRO A 211 15.64 -21.80 24.37
C PRO A 211 14.76 -21.39 25.55
N ARG A 212 14.32 -20.13 25.60
CA ARG A 212 13.51 -19.58 26.70
C ARG A 212 12.06 -20.06 26.72
N MET A 213 11.54 -20.54 25.59
CA MET A 213 10.13 -20.98 25.47
C MET A 213 10.00 -22.48 25.18
N ALA A 214 11.11 -23.20 25.03
CA ALA A 214 11.08 -24.57 24.52
C ALA A 214 10.21 -25.48 25.39
N GLU A 215 10.47 -25.54 26.70
CA GLU A 215 9.71 -26.42 27.61
C GLU A 215 8.24 -26.03 27.67
N GLN A 216 7.93 -24.74 27.86
CA GLN A 216 6.55 -24.26 27.93
C GLN A 216 5.80 -24.53 26.63
N LEU A 217 6.42 -24.26 25.47
CA LEU A 217 5.79 -24.49 24.16
C LEU A 217 5.52 -25.98 23.93
N VAL A 218 6.43 -26.86 24.37
CA VAL A 218 6.23 -28.31 24.27
C VAL A 218 5.03 -28.74 25.10
N GLU A 219 4.94 -28.30 26.37
CA GLU A 219 3.80 -28.65 27.20
C GLU A 219 2.49 -28.07 26.64
N ASP A 220 2.47 -26.81 26.22
CA ASP A 220 1.30 -26.20 25.58
C ASP A 220 0.86 -27.01 24.34
N ILE A 221 1.80 -27.48 23.52
CA ILE A 221 1.51 -28.33 22.36
C ILE A 221 0.86 -29.64 22.81
N PHE A 222 1.40 -30.34 23.80
CA PHE A 222 0.83 -31.61 24.24
C PHE A 222 -0.54 -31.43 24.91
N THR A 223 -0.72 -30.40 25.74
CA THR A 223 -2.03 -30.03 26.28
C THR A 223 -3.03 -29.76 25.16
N ALA A 224 -2.66 -29.01 24.13
CA ALA A 224 -3.52 -28.77 22.98
C ALA A 224 -3.84 -30.04 22.19
N LEU A 225 -2.86 -30.93 22.00
CA LEU A 225 -3.08 -32.22 21.34
C LEU A 225 -4.04 -33.12 22.14
N ASP A 226 -3.99 -33.07 23.47
CA ASP A 226 -4.86 -33.84 24.37
C ASP A 226 -6.29 -33.29 24.42
N GLU A 227 -6.49 -32.00 24.12
CA GLU A 227 -7.81 -31.34 24.04
C GLU A 227 -8.69 -31.90 22.91
N GLN A 228 -8.09 -32.38 21.81
CA GLN A 228 -8.81 -32.89 20.65
C GLN A 228 -8.60 -34.40 20.48
N THR A 229 -9.64 -35.17 20.77
CA THR A 229 -9.64 -36.63 20.61
C THR A 229 -10.10 -37.09 19.22
N VAL A 230 -10.85 -36.25 18.51
CA VAL A 230 -11.44 -36.57 17.19
C VAL A 230 -10.52 -36.13 16.05
N VAL A 231 -10.28 -37.04 15.11
CA VAL A 231 -9.53 -36.76 13.88
C VAL A 231 -10.47 -36.21 12.82
N VAL A 232 -10.17 -35.02 12.30
CA VAL A 232 -10.93 -34.39 11.22
C VAL A 232 -10.60 -35.07 9.88
N PRO A 233 -11.60 -35.38 9.03
CA PRO A 233 -11.35 -35.88 7.68
C PRO A 233 -10.43 -34.96 6.88
N GLY A 234 -9.44 -35.53 6.19
CA GLY A 234 -8.43 -34.77 5.44
C GLY A 234 -7.18 -34.40 6.25
N THR A 235 -7.07 -34.79 7.52
CA THR A 235 -5.85 -34.59 8.34
C THR A 235 -4.61 -35.22 7.69
N ASP A 236 -4.74 -36.41 7.09
CA ASP A 236 -3.62 -37.06 6.40
C ASP A 236 -3.20 -36.33 5.13
N ALA A 237 -4.14 -35.76 4.39
CA ALA A 237 -3.83 -34.91 3.24
C ALA A 237 -3.12 -33.61 3.68
N ALA A 238 -3.56 -33.01 4.78
CA ALA A 238 -2.87 -31.85 5.36
C ALA A 238 -1.42 -32.19 5.79
N ALA A 239 -1.17 -33.41 6.25
CA ALA A 239 0.17 -33.89 6.60
C ALA A 239 1.16 -33.91 5.42
N LEU A 240 0.67 -33.92 4.18
CA LEU A 240 1.47 -33.79 2.96
C LEU A 240 1.74 -32.32 2.59
N ILE A 241 0.78 -31.43 2.89
CA ILE A 241 0.81 -30.03 2.47
C ILE A 241 1.57 -29.14 3.48
N VAL A 242 1.36 -29.36 4.77
CA VAL A 242 1.92 -28.51 5.84
C VAL A 242 3.45 -28.44 5.78
N PRO A 243 4.20 -29.54 5.62
CA PRO A 243 5.66 -29.45 5.49
C PRO A 243 6.11 -28.59 4.31
N SER A 244 5.51 -28.78 3.13
CA SER A 244 5.84 -27.99 1.94
C SER A 244 5.60 -26.49 2.16
N LEU A 245 4.46 -26.12 2.76
CA LEU A 245 4.18 -24.71 3.07
C LEU A 245 5.10 -24.14 4.16
N ALA A 246 5.49 -24.94 5.15
CA ALA A 246 6.43 -24.52 6.18
C ALA A 246 7.83 -24.26 5.59
N SER A 247 8.30 -25.16 4.71
CA SER A 247 9.54 -25.01 3.96
C SER A 247 9.50 -23.78 3.04
N SER A 248 8.43 -23.60 2.26
CA SER A 248 8.26 -22.40 1.41
C SER A 248 8.26 -21.10 2.22
N LEU A 249 7.56 -21.07 3.37
CA LEU A 249 7.56 -19.90 4.25
C LEU A 249 8.95 -19.61 4.81
N GLN A 250 9.70 -20.65 5.21
CA GLN A 250 11.07 -20.50 5.67
C GLN A 250 11.96 -19.90 4.57
N SER A 251 11.89 -20.43 3.35
CA SER A 251 12.64 -19.90 2.20
C SER A 251 12.34 -18.43 1.91
N VAL A 252 11.07 -18.03 1.91
CA VAL A 252 10.67 -16.61 1.71
C VAL A 252 11.21 -15.73 2.84
N LEU A 253 11.15 -16.19 4.10
CA LEU A 253 11.70 -15.43 5.24
C LEU A 253 13.23 -15.28 5.16
N ASP A 254 13.93 -16.31 4.70
CA ASP A 254 15.39 -16.27 4.52
C ASP A 254 15.79 -15.34 3.38
N GLN A 255 15.06 -15.37 2.26
CA GLN A 255 15.23 -14.40 1.17
C GLN A 255 15.05 -12.96 1.66
N ARG A 256 14.00 -12.69 2.45
CA ARG A 256 13.79 -11.34 3.02
C ARG A 256 14.90 -10.92 3.97
N LYS A 257 15.51 -11.86 4.69
CA LYS A 257 16.67 -11.57 5.54
C LYS A 257 17.89 -11.16 4.70
N LEU A 258 18.14 -11.87 3.60
CA LEU A 258 19.20 -11.53 2.65
C LEU A 258 18.99 -10.13 2.03
N LEU A 259 17.77 -9.84 1.56
CA LEU A 259 17.46 -8.53 0.98
C LEU A 259 17.57 -7.40 2.01
N ALA A 260 17.26 -7.67 3.29
CA ALA A 260 17.43 -6.67 4.34
C ALA A 260 18.87 -6.19 4.47
N THR A 261 19.85 -7.10 4.39
CA THR A 261 21.28 -6.77 4.39
C THR A 261 21.66 -5.95 3.16
N ARG A 262 21.17 -6.33 1.97
CA ARG A 262 21.46 -5.57 0.75
C ARG A 262 20.84 -4.16 0.75
N ILE A 263 19.63 -4.01 1.30
CA ILE A 263 18.97 -2.71 1.48
C ILE A 263 19.79 -1.82 2.42
N GLU A 264 20.36 -2.39 3.48
CA GLU A 264 21.23 -1.68 4.42
C GLU A 264 22.50 -1.18 3.73
N GLU A 265 23.23 -2.05 3.03
CA GLU A 265 24.43 -1.68 2.27
C GLU A 265 24.18 -0.54 1.26
N LEU A 266 23.12 -0.66 0.45
CA LEU A 266 22.78 0.35 -0.55
C LEU A 266 22.35 1.67 0.08
N LEU A 267 21.63 1.60 1.21
CA LEU A 267 21.26 2.80 1.93
C LEU A 267 22.49 3.47 2.52
N GLU A 268 23.39 2.74 3.19
CA GLU A 268 24.62 3.28 3.78
C GLU A 268 25.54 3.96 2.75
N ALA A 269 25.59 3.43 1.53
CA ALA A 269 26.33 4.05 0.43
C ALA A 269 25.75 5.39 -0.03
N HIS A 270 24.49 5.71 0.33
CA HIS A 270 23.84 6.94 -0.09
C HIS A 270 24.16 8.12 0.83
N PRO A 271 24.55 9.31 0.32
CA PRO A 271 24.93 10.46 1.14
C PRO A 271 23.85 10.92 2.15
N LEU A 272 22.58 10.83 1.77
CA LEU A 272 21.45 11.20 2.63
C LEU A 272 21.09 10.17 3.72
N SER A 273 21.76 9.02 3.76
CA SER A 273 21.48 7.95 4.74
C SER A 273 21.55 8.44 6.18
N GLN A 274 22.67 9.07 6.53
CA GLN A 274 22.93 9.57 7.88
C GLN A 274 21.94 10.69 8.26
N VAL A 275 21.56 11.53 7.29
CA VAL A 275 20.52 12.57 7.48
C VAL A 275 19.19 11.91 7.84
N LEU A 276 18.74 10.93 7.06
CA LEU A 276 17.47 10.25 7.28
C LEU A 276 17.43 9.50 8.63
N ILE A 277 18.48 8.72 8.92
CA ILE A 277 18.55 7.86 10.12
C ILE A 277 18.75 8.68 11.40
N SER A 278 19.36 9.86 11.32
CA SER A 278 19.51 10.75 12.49
C SER A 278 18.17 11.14 13.13
N MET A 279 17.07 11.11 12.36
CA MET A 279 15.74 11.42 12.86
C MET A 279 15.16 10.23 13.67
N PRO A 280 14.79 10.43 14.96
CA PRO A 280 14.27 9.34 15.79
C PRO A 280 13.01 8.68 15.20
N GLY A 281 13.01 7.35 15.21
CA GLY A 281 11.95 6.53 14.65
C GLY A 281 12.11 6.22 13.16
N ILE A 282 13.10 6.79 12.47
CA ILE A 282 13.47 6.39 11.10
C ILE A 282 14.61 5.38 11.17
N GLY A 283 14.29 4.10 10.94
CA GLY A 283 15.28 3.04 10.73
C GLY A 283 15.52 2.75 9.25
N ILE A 284 16.49 1.89 8.94
CA ILE A 284 16.97 1.53 7.57
C ILE A 284 15.83 1.36 6.56
N ARG A 285 14.88 0.44 6.82
CA ARG A 285 13.75 0.18 5.90
C ARG A 285 12.85 1.40 5.69
N THR A 286 12.67 2.23 6.72
CA THR A 286 11.86 3.46 6.64
C THR A 286 12.62 4.54 5.88
N ALA A 287 13.92 4.70 6.13
CA ALA A 287 14.80 5.60 5.42
C ALA A 287 14.89 5.23 3.93
N ALA A 288 15.11 3.96 3.59
CA ALA A 288 15.11 3.47 2.22
C ALA A 288 13.79 3.80 1.51
N ARG A 289 12.65 3.56 2.17
CA ARG A 289 11.33 3.89 1.60
C ARG A 289 11.16 5.38 1.34
N ILE A 290 11.59 6.23 2.28
CA ILE A 290 11.57 7.68 2.12
C ILE A 290 12.48 8.09 0.98
N LEU A 291 13.70 7.56 0.91
CA LEU A 291 14.68 7.89 -0.12
C LEU A 291 14.18 7.55 -1.53
N ILE A 292 13.58 6.36 -1.70
CA ILE A 292 12.99 5.93 -2.98
C ILE A 292 11.86 6.88 -3.44
N ASP A 293 10.97 7.27 -2.52
CA ASP A 293 9.78 8.06 -2.87
C ASP A 293 10.02 9.58 -2.90
N VAL A 294 10.99 10.07 -2.13
CA VAL A 294 11.20 11.50 -1.84
C VAL A 294 12.53 12.02 -2.39
N GLY A 295 13.55 11.17 -2.51
CA GLY A 295 14.90 11.59 -2.88
C GLY A 295 15.48 12.58 -1.86
N ASP A 296 16.12 13.63 -2.38
CA ASP A 296 16.62 14.79 -1.63
C ASP A 296 15.53 15.82 -1.27
N GLY A 297 14.28 15.55 -1.63
CA GLY A 297 13.14 16.45 -1.39
C GLY A 297 13.03 17.62 -2.37
N SER A 298 13.98 17.83 -3.29
CA SER A 298 13.98 18.94 -4.26
C SER A 298 12.76 18.91 -5.20
N GLY A 299 12.21 17.71 -5.45
CA GLY A 299 10.98 17.50 -6.23
C GLY A 299 9.69 18.05 -5.58
N PHE A 300 9.76 18.61 -4.37
CA PHE A 300 8.61 19.21 -3.67
C PHE A 300 8.89 20.67 -3.33
N ALA A 301 8.01 21.58 -3.79
CA ALA A 301 8.15 23.00 -3.51
C ALA A 301 8.11 23.38 -2.02
N THR A 302 7.41 22.58 -1.21
CA THR A 302 7.26 22.81 0.24
C THR A 302 7.03 21.47 0.96
N ALA A 303 7.26 21.44 2.28
CA ALA A 303 6.87 20.32 3.12
C ALA A 303 5.36 19.98 3.05
N GLY A 304 4.50 20.98 2.81
CA GLY A 304 3.07 20.77 2.60
C GLY A 304 2.76 19.95 1.35
N HIS A 305 3.51 20.16 0.27
CA HIS A 305 3.40 19.37 -0.96
C HIS A 305 3.85 17.92 -0.74
N LEU A 306 4.94 17.72 0.00
CA LEU A 306 5.39 16.38 0.42
C LEU A 306 4.32 15.67 1.29
N ALA A 307 3.75 16.38 2.26
CA ALA A 307 2.68 15.83 3.10
C ALA A 307 1.41 15.48 2.32
N ALA A 308 1.05 16.27 1.31
CA ALA A 308 -0.07 15.98 0.43
C ALA A 308 0.20 14.74 -0.42
N TYR A 309 1.41 14.62 -0.98
CA TYR A 309 1.86 13.45 -1.72
C TYR A 309 1.85 12.18 -0.86
N ALA A 310 2.34 12.25 0.37
CA ALA A 310 2.29 11.16 1.36
C ALA A 310 0.87 10.88 1.89
N GLY A 311 -0.14 11.69 1.55
CA GLY A 311 -1.51 11.51 2.04
C GLY A 311 -1.68 11.79 3.55
N LEU A 312 -0.80 12.62 4.12
CA LEU A 312 -0.81 13.06 5.52
C LEU A 312 -1.37 14.48 5.71
N ALA A 313 -1.47 15.27 4.64
CA ALA A 313 -2.17 16.54 4.69
C ALA A 313 -3.70 16.31 4.88
N PRO A 314 -4.37 17.08 5.75
CA PRO A 314 -5.82 17.07 5.85
C PRO A 314 -6.46 17.57 4.55
N VAL A 315 -7.67 17.08 4.24
CA VAL A 315 -8.46 17.52 3.10
C VAL A 315 -9.62 18.35 3.60
N THR A 316 -9.65 19.62 3.24
CA THR A 316 -10.78 20.49 3.55
C THR A 316 -11.92 20.24 2.56
N ARG A 317 -13.09 19.86 3.07
CA ARG A 317 -14.38 19.83 2.36
C ARG A 317 -15.34 20.78 3.05
N SER A 318 -15.30 22.05 2.66
CA SER A 318 -16.30 23.03 3.07
C SER A 318 -17.40 23.10 2.00
N SER A 319 -18.58 22.57 2.29
CA SER A 319 -19.81 23.08 1.68
C SER A 319 -20.23 24.34 2.45
N GLY A 320 -20.94 25.29 1.82
CA GLY A 320 -21.27 26.61 2.41
C GLY A 320 -22.01 26.60 3.77
N SER A 321 -22.38 25.44 4.30
CA SER A 321 -23.00 25.23 5.63
C SER A 321 -22.13 24.44 6.62
N SER A 322 -20.95 23.96 6.24
CA SER A 322 -20.07 23.12 7.07
C SER A 322 -18.96 23.95 7.73
N ILE A 323 -19.04 24.10 9.06
CA ILE A 323 -18.05 24.83 9.88
C ILE A 323 -16.81 23.95 10.20
N ARG A 324 -16.91 22.62 10.02
CA ARG A 324 -15.83 21.65 10.31
C ARG A 324 -15.68 20.62 9.19
N GLY A 325 -15.01 21.03 8.10
CA GLY A 325 -14.86 20.25 6.87
C GLY A 325 -13.55 19.47 6.72
N GLU A 326 -12.64 19.47 7.70
CA GLU A 326 -11.36 18.77 7.54
C GLU A 326 -11.50 17.25 7.74
N HIS A 327 -11.08 16.48 6.73
CA HIS A 327 -11.10 15.03 6.75
C HIS A 327 -9.71 14.44 6.49
N PRO A 328 -9.39 13.26 7.06
CA PRO A 328 -8.19 12.52 6.68
C PRO A 328 -8.18 12.23 5.18
N SER A 329 -7.05 12.50 4.50
CA SER A 329 -6.89 12.09 3.11
C SER A 329 -6.93 10.55 2.99
N ARG A 330 -7.81 10.06 2.12
CA ARG A 330 -7.81 8.65 1.65
C ARG A 330 -6.97 8.48 0.37
N ARG A 331 -6.37 9.56 -0.13
CA ARG A 331 -5.53 9.62 -1.33
C ARG A 331 -4.05 9.76 -0.92
N GLY A 332 -3.13 9.59 -1.87
CA GLY A 332 -1.68 9.73 -1.67
C GLY A 332 -0.91 8.41 -1.66
N ASN A 333 0.40 8.48 -1.52
CA ASN A 333 1.30 7.34 -1.45
C ASN A 333 1.11 6.58 -0.12
N LYS A 334 0.51 5.38 -0.20
CA LYS A 334 0.16 4.56 0.98
C LYS A 334 1.39 3.99 1.69
N GLN A 335 2.44 3.64 0.94
CA GLN A 335 3.68 3.12 1.51
C GLN A 335 4.39 4.22 2.32
N LEU A 336 4.49 5.43 1.75
CA LEU A 336 5.07 6.58 2.45
C LEU A 336 4.24 6.99 3.66
N LYS A 337 2.90 6.98 3.56
CA LYS A 337 2.01 7.22 4.71
C LYS A 337 2.27 6.25 5.86
N ARG A 338 2.40 4.96 5.53
CA ARG A 338 2.70 3.90 6.50
C ARG A 338 4.08 4.09 7.12
N ALA A 339 5.08 4.41 6.31
CA ALA A 339 6.45 4.68 6.78
C ALA A 339 6.47 5.80 7.83
N PHE A 340 5.84 6.95 7.53
CA PHE A 340 5.76 8.05 8.48
C PHE A 340 4.89 7.77 9.70
N TYR A 341 3.83 6.97 9.56
CA TYR A 341 3.03 6.53 10.71
C TYR A 341 3.87 5.68 11.68
N LEU A 342 4.61 4.69 11.17
CA LEU A 342 5.48 3.85 11.97
C LEU A 342 6.63 4.66 12.58
N ALA A 343 7.22 5.60 11.82
CA ALA A 343 8.25 6.48 12.34
C ALA A 343 7.75 7.37 13.47
N ALA A 344 6.55 7.93 13.35
CA ALA A 344 5.92 8.73 14.41
C ALA A 344 5.58 7.90 15.65
N PHE A 345 5.17 6.65 15.48
CA PHE A 345 4.93 5.74 16.60
C PHE A 345 6.23 5.40 17.33
N ALA A 346 7.28 5.03 16.58
CA ALA A 346 8.59 4.72 17.14
C ALA A 346 9.24 5.95 17.82
N SER A 347 8.95 7.17 17.34
CA SER A 347 9.47 8.40 17.94
C SER A 347 8.82 8.76 19.27
N LEU A 348 7.79 8.05 19.74
CA LEU A 348 7.14 8.33 21.03
C LEU A 348 8.05 8.11 22.26
N SER A 349 9.19 7.44 22.10
CA SER A 349 10.24 7.38 23.13
C SER A 349 10.92 8.74 23.35
N GLN A 350 10.83 9.65 22.39
CA GLN A 350 11.43 10.98 22.47
C GLN A 350 10.50 11.98 23.18
N PRO A 351 11.00 12.77 24.15
CA PRO A 351 10.17 13.70 24.93
C PRO A 351 9.35 14.68 24.07
N GLU A 352 9.95 15.28 23.05
CA GLU A 352 9.26 16.25 22.17
C GLU A 352 8.11 15.63 21.37
N SER A 353 8.31 14.40 20.88
CA SER A 353 7.31 13.65 20.13
C SER A 353 6.17 13.22 21.06
N ARG A 354 6.51 12.75 22.26
CA ARG A 354 5.54 12.37 23.29
C ARG A 354 4.69 13.54 23.73
N ALA A 355 5.30 14.69 24.03
CA ALA A 355 4.60 15.90 24.44
C ALA A 355 3.60 16.38 23.38
N TYR A 356 3.99 16.35 22.10
CA TYR A 356 3.09 16.69 21.00
C TYR A 356 1.92 15.70 20.89
N TYR A 357 2.21 14.41 20.93
CA TYR A 357 1.20 13.35 20.89
C TYR A 357 0.19 13.50 22.04
N ASP A 358 0.66 13.71 23.27
CA ASP A 358 -0.20 13.87 24.45
C ASP A 358 -1.05 15.13 24.38
N ARG A 359 -0.49 16.22 23.86
CA ARG A 359 -1.28 17.43 23.57
C ARG A 359 -2.41 17.11 22.59
N LYS A 360 -2.14 16.38 21.51
CA LYS A 360 -3.19 15.97 20.55
C LYS A 360 -4.22 15.01 21.14
N ARG A 361 -3.82 14.12 22.07
CA ARG A 361 -4.76 13.28 22.82
C ARG A 361 -5.66 14.11 23.75
N ARG A 362 -5.10 15.12 24.44
CA ARG A 362 -5.86 16.06 25.29
C ARG A 362 -6.83 16.95 24.49
N GLU A 363 -6.49 17.29 23.25
CA GLU A 363 -7.40 17.95 22.30
C GLU A 363 -8.57 17.03 21.82
N GLY A 364 -8.66 15.79 22.32
CA GLY A 364 -9.73 14.84 21.99
C GLY A 364 -9.47 13.95 20.78
N LYS A 365 -8.27 14.01 20.15
CA LYS A 365 -7.96 13.12 19.02
C LYS A 365 -7.73 11.69 19.50
N HIS A 366 -8.33 10.70 18.82
CA HIS A 366 -8.05 9.28 19.07
C HIS A 366 -6.58 8.92 18.73
N HIS A 367 -6.09 7.78 19.22
CA HIS A 367 -4.67 7.36 19.11
C HIS A 367 -4.10 7.51 17.67
N ILE A 368 -4.77 6.91 16.69
CA ILE A 368 -4.34 6.97 15.28
C ILE A 368 -4.33 8.41 14.74
N ALA A 369 -5.32 9.23 15.08
CA ALA A 369 -5.38 10.63 14.62
C ALA A 369 -4.28 11.48 15.25
N ALA A 370 -3.91 11.22 16.52
CA ALA A 370 -2.79 11.88 17.17
C ALA A 370 -1.45 11.49 16.52
N LEU A 371 -1.25 10.21 16.19
CA LEU A 371 -0.06 9.74 15.46
C LEU A 371 0.03 10.32 14.05
N ILE A 372 -1.07 10.39 13.29
CA ILE A 372 -1.07 11.02 11.97
C ILE A 372 -0.72 12.51 12.07
N ALA A 373 -1.23 13.21 13.09
CA ALA A 373 -0.88 14.60 13.33
C ALA A 373 0.61 14.77 13.69
N LEU A 374 1.18 13.82 14.45
CA LEU A 374 2.61 13.79 14.74
C LEU A 374 3.40 13.54 13.45
N ALA A 375 3.07 12.50 12.68
CA ALA A 375 3.68 12.17 11.39
C ALA A 375 3.68 13.37 10.42
N ARG A 376 2.58 14.12 10.34
CA ARG A 376 2.51 15.36 9.55
C ARG A 376 3.56 16.38 9.99
N ARG A 377 3.73 16.62 11.30
CA ARG A 377 4.77 17.50 11.83
C ARG A 377 6.17 16.97 11.54
N ARG A 378 6.37 15.65 11.60
CA ARG A 378 7.66 15.02 11.29
C ARG A 378 8.06 15.22 9.83
N ILE A 379 7.10 15.22 8.89
CA ILE A 379 7.37 15.55 7.48
C ILE A 379 7.97 16.95 7.34
N ASP A 380 7.49 17.95 8.09
CA ASP A 380 8.04 19.32 8.00
C ASP A 380 9.51 19.35 8.41
N VAL A 381 9.86 18.66 9.49
CA VAL A 381 11.25 18.57 9.97
C VAL A 381 12.12 17.81 8.98
N LEU A 382 11.65 16.65 8.51
CA LEU A 382 12.40 15.84 7.54
C LEU A 382 12.65 16.60 6.24
N PHE A 383 11.66 17.33 5.73
CA PHE A 383 11.80 18.13 4.52
C PHE A 383 12.89 19.20 4.67
N ALA A 384 12.95 19.87 5.83
CA ALA A 384 14.02 20.83 6.12
C ALA A 384 15.39 20.14 6.20
N MET A 385 15.48 19.00 6.90
CA MET A 385 16.72 18.21 7.00
C MET A 385 17.26 17.80 5.64
N LEU A 386 16.39 17.31 4.74
CA LEU A 386 16.78 16.88 3.39
C LEU A 386 17.23 18.06 2.52
N ARG A 387 16.48 19.16 2.54
CA ARG A 387 16.81 20.38 1.79
C ARG A 387 18.16 20.97 2.22
N ASP A 388 18.42 20.99 3.52
CA ASP A 388 19.59 21.66 4.10
C ASP A 388 20.78 20.69 4.29
N GLY A 389 20.59 19.39 4.07
CA GLY A 389 21.60 18.35 4.33
C GLY A 389 21.98 18.24 5.82
N THR A 390 21.06 18.57 6.73
CA THR A 390 21.33 18.68 8.17
C THR A 390 20.81 17.49 8.96
N PHE A 391 21.53 17.10 10.00
CA PHE A 391 21.06 16.08 10.94
C PHE A 391 19.88 16.57 11.77
N TYR A 392 19.10 15.62 12.28
CA TYR A 392 18.04 15.92 13.23
C TYR A 392 18.65 16.65 14.43
N PRO A 393 18.17 17.85 14.78
CA PRO A 393 18.73 18.59 15.90
C PRO A 393 18.49 17.78 17.17
N ALA A 394 19.57 17.32 17.80
CA ALA A 394 19.50 16.85 19.16
C ALA A 394 18.93 18.01 19.98
N ALA A 395 17.76 17.81 20.60
CA ALA A 395 17.12 18.85 21.38
C ALA A 395 18.16 19.48 22.30
N HIS A 396 18.33 20.80 22.21
CA HIS A 396 19.18 21.55 23.12
C HIS A 396 18.71 21.26 24.55
N THR A 397 19.35 20.29 25.21
CA THR A 397 19.42 20.29 26.67
C THR A 397 20.20 21.54 26.99
N GLY A 398 19.51 22.57 27.49
CA GLY A 398 20.11 23.78 28.00
C GLY A 398 20.97 23.48 29.22
N TYR A 399 22.13 22.88 29.00
CA TYR A 399 23.29 22.84 29.88
C TYR A 399 24.48 22.76 28.94
N GLY A 400 25.21 23.87 28.81
CA GLY A 400 26.42 23.92 28.03
C GLY A 400 27.43 22.93 28.60
N LEU A 401 27.96 22.07 27.73
CA LEU A 401 29.32 21.54 27.81
C LEU A 401 29.74 21.17 26.39
N THR A 402 30.93 21.64 26.06
CA THR A 402 31.66 21.57 24.80
C THR A 402 31.92 20.15 24.30
N LYS A 403 31.98 20.00 22.98
CA LYS A 403 32.70 18.98 22.17
C LYS A 403 32.83 17.56 22.76
N ALA A 404 32.13 16.61 22.12
CA ALA A 404 32.67 15.27 21.92
C ALA A 404 32.27 14.78 20.52
N ILE A 405 33.21 14.92 19.59
CA ILE A 405 33.32 14.11 18.37
C ILE A 405 34.01 12.80 18.79
N GLU A 406 33.68 11.71 18.06
CA GLU A 406 34.25 10.35 18.09
C GLU A 406 33.62 9.32 19.04
N ALA A 407 32.76 8.46 18.47
CA ALA A 407 32.82 7.01 18.65
C ALA A 407 32.19 6.32 17.42
N PRO A 408 32.76 5.20 16.92
CA PRO A 408 32.19 4.47 15.78
C PRO A 408 30.91 3.77 16.22
N PHE A 409 29.82 4.02 15.49
CA PHE A 409 28.52 3.46 15.83
C PHE A 409 28.49 1.96 15.53
N ARG A 410 28.47 1.14 16.59
CA ARG A 410 28.10 -0.27 16.51
C ARG A 410 26.58 -0.33 16.40
N ALA A 411 26.06 -0.68 15.22
CA ALA A 411 24.65 -0.98 15.03
C ALA A 411 24.22 -2.05 16.05
N PRO A 412 23.18 -1.83 16.88
CA PRO A 412 22.65 -2.91 17.69
C PRO A 412 21.98 -3.95 16.79
N ASP A 413 22.42 -5.20 16.94
CA ASP A 413 21.88 -6.37 16.24
C ASP A 413 20.35 -6.39 16.24
N ALA A 414 19.79 -6.45 15.03
CA ALA A 414 18.43 -6.90 14.70
C ALA A 414 17.26 -6.29 15.51
N CYS A 415 16.75 -5.15 15.04
CA CYS A 415 15.38 -4.70 15.36
C CYS A 415 14.36 -5.57 14.57
N TRP A 416 14.23 -6.84 14.97
CA TRP A 416 13.38 -7.86 14.30
C TRP A 416 11.92 -7.89 14.80
N TRP A 417 11.46 -6.87 15.54
CA TRP A 417 10.09 -6.84 16.09
C TRP A 417 9.45 -5.45 16.02
N ALA A 418 8.83 -5.16 14.89
CA ALA A 418 7.64 -4.31 14.84
C ALA A 418 6.53 -5.08 14.10
N ARG A 419 6.11 -6.20 14.69
CA ARG A 419 4.91 -6.93 14.26
C ARG A 419 3.71 -6.27 14.94
N THR A 420 3.05 -5.35 14.24
CA THR A 420 1.70 -4.93 14.62
C THR A 420 0.76 -6.11 14.40
N THR A 421 0.35 -6.76 15.48
CA THR A 421 -0.93 -7.46 15.54
C THR A 421 -1.99 -6.37 15.52
N VAL A 422 -2.65 -6.17 14.37
CA VAL A 422 -3.92 -5.44 14.36
C VAL A 422 -4.94 -6.41 14.92
N GLU A 423 -5.50 -6.13 16.10
CA GLU A 423 -6.70 -6.82 16.59
C GLU A 423 -7.75 -6.77 15.47
N SER A 424 -8.13 -7.94 14.95
CA SER A 424 -9.29 -8.02 14.07
C SER A 424 -10.50 -7.54 14.86
N THR A 425 -11.30 -6.70 14.23
CA THR A 425 -12.63 -6.28 14.68
C THR A 425 -13.37 -7.45 15.31
N ASP A 426 -13.52 -7.39 16.63
CA ASP A 426 -14.29 -8.33 17.41
C ASP A 426 -15.73 -8.23 16.94
N THR A 427 -16.25 -9.32 16.38
CA THR A 427 -17.66 -9.40 15.97
C THR A 427 -18.42 -9.91 17.18
N SER A 428 -18.76 -8.99 18.09
CA SER A 428 -19.56 -9.27 19.28
C SER A 428 -20.87 -9.95 18.90
N HIS A 429 -20.93 -11.27 19.00
CA HIS A 429 -22.17 -12.03 19.13
C HIS A 429 -22.27 -12.44 20.59
N SER A 430 -22.99 -11.63 21.36
CA SER A 430 -23.43 -12.00 22.70
C SER A 430 -24.40 -13.17 22.59
N MET A 431 -23.99 -14.36 22.99
CA MET A 431 -24.92 -15.40 23.41
C MET A 431 -24.33 -16.11 24.64
N SER A 432 -24.82 -15.72 25.81
CA SER A 432 -24.71 -16.50 27.03
C SER A 432 -25.57 -17.76 26.91
N PRO A 433 -25.09 -18.93 27.35
CA PRO A 433 -25.97 -20.03 27.72
C PRO A 433 -25.81 -20.33 29.22
N ALA A 434 -26.81 -19.94 30.01
CA ALA A 434 -27.06 -20.55 31.30
C ALA A 434 -28.19 -21.58 31.12
N ALA A 435 -27.84 -22.83 31.38
CA ALA A 435 -28.65 -23.91 31.95
C ALA A 435 -30.11 -24.12 31.50
N SER A 436 -30.31 -25.31 30.93
CA SER A 436 -31.31 -26.31 31.34
C SER A 436 -32.70 -26.36 30.68
N ALA A 437 -32.97 -27.58 30.20
CA ALA A 437 -34.22 -28.33 30.24
C ALA A 437 -35.40 -28.00 29.29
N CYS A 438 -35.65 -29.03 28.48
CA CYS A 438 -36.96 -29.62 28.17
C CYS A 438 -37.84 -29.02 27.06
N ALA A 439 -38.12 -29.93 26.13
CA ALA A 439 -39.13 -29.92 25.10
C ALA A 439 -40.53 -29.50 25.60
N CYS A 440 -41.31 -28.84 24.73
CA CYS A 440 -42.68 -29.25 24.38
C CYS A 440 -43.29 -28.34 23.29
N ALA A 441 -43.68 -28.99 22.19
CA ALA A 441 -44.92 -28.89 21.42
C ALA A 441 -45.50 -27.56 20.87
N ALA A 442 -46.19 -27.74 19.74
CA ALA A 442 -46.82 -26.77 18.87
C ALA A 442 -48.13 -26.16 19.40
N TRP A 443 -48.65 -25.19 18.62
CA TRP A 443 -50.03 -24.65 18.56
C TRP A 443 -50.46 -23.51 19.50
N SER A 444 -50.59 -22.30 18.92
CA SER A 444 -51.68 -21.30 19.05
C SER A 444 -51.19 -19.94 18.48
N ILE A 445 -51.60 -19.52 17.27
CA ILE A 445 -52.71 -18.57 16.98
C ILE A 445 -52.71 -17.40 18.01
N ARG A 446 -52.46 -16.12 17.69
CA ARG A 446 -53.25 -15.25 16.80
C ARG A 446 -52.55 -13.89 16.60
N SER A 447 -52.85 -13.27 15.46
CA SER A 447 -52.68 -11.85 15.15
C SER A 447 -53.09 -10.90 16.28
N ASN A 448 -52.34 -9.81 16.48
CA ASN A 448 -52.90 -8.50 16.84
C ASN A 448 -51.90 -7.38 16.49
N VAL A 449 -52.21 -6.66 15.40
CA VAL A 449 -51.75 -5.29 15.18
C VAL A 449 -52.63 -4.38 16.04
N PRO A 450 -52.04 -3.38 16.71
CA PRO A 450 -52.65 -2.07 16.73
C PRO A 450 -51.73 -1.00 16.12
N SER A 451 -52.33 -0.20 15.25
CA SER A 451 -51.80 1.02 14.69
C SER A 451 -51.87 2.19 15.69
N ALA A 452 -51.08 3.23 15.39
CA ALA A 452 -51.24 4.61 15.85
C ALA A 452 -51.00 4.93 17.34
N ALA A 453 -49.73 5.11 17.70
CA ALA A 453 -49.35 6.10 18.71
C ALA A 453 -48.19 6.95 18.18
N HIS A 454 -48.59 8.07 17.60
CA HIS A 454 -47.85 9.29 17.32
C HIS A 454 -46.63 9.58 18.21
N ARG A 455 -45.62 10.14 17.53
CA ARG A 455 -44.81 11.28 17.96
C ARG A 455 -44.35 11.28 19.42
N ARG A 456 -43.04 11.13 19.62
CA ARG A 456 -42.23 12.12 20.36
C ARG A 456 -40.75 11.87 20.15
N LYS A 457 -40.18 12.60 19.18
CA LYS A 457 -38.76 12.98 19.19
C LYS A 457 -38.53 13.78 20.47
N ARG A 458 -37.67 13.29 21.37
CA ARG A 458 -37.25 14.07 22.54
C ARG A 458 -35.94 14.77 22.21
N VAL A 459 -36.07 16.09 22.07
CA VAL A 459 -35.01 17.10 21.93
C VAL A 459 -34.36 17.30 23.30
N TRP A 460 -33.04 17.27 23.38
CA TRP A 460 -32.33 17.88 24.51
C TRP A 460 -31.99 19.33 24.15
N ARG A 461 -32.57 20.25 24.92
CA ARG A 461 -32.31 21.69 24.95
C ARG A 461 -31.36 21.93 26.13
N LEU A 462 -30.22 22.58 25.90
CA LEU A 462 -29.43 23.23 26.95
C LEU A 462 -29.20 24.68 26.52
N ALA A 463 -29.30 25.57 27.50
CA ALA A 463 -29.61 26.99 27.35
C ALA A 463 -28.48 27.85 26.73
N HIS A 464 -28.93 28.89 26.01
CA HIS A 464 -28.20 30.11 25.59
C HIS A 464 -27.92 31.02 26.82
N ASP A 465 -27.03 32.01 26.87
CA ASP A 465 -26.57 33.07 25.93
C ASP A 465 -25.43 33.89 26.65
N PRO A 466 -24.88 35.06 26.17
CA PRO A 466 -25.13 35.82 24.94
C PRO A 466 -23.87 36.34 24.19
N TYR A 467 -23.94 36.39 22.85
CA TYR A 467 -23.59 37.58 22.06
C TYR A 467 -24.31 37.50 20.71
N ARG A 468 -25.37 38.31 20.57
CA ARG A 468 -26.04 38.72 19.31
C ARG A 468 -25.03 39.44 18.41
N SER A 469 -25.12 39.55 17.08
CA SER A 469 -26.26 39.72 16.17
C SER A 469 -25.77 39.54 14.72
N GLY A 470 -26.62 39.04 13.81
CA GLY A 470 -26.32 39.07 12.37
C GLY A 470 -27.34 38.32 11.53
N THR A 471 -28.49 38.94 11.31
CA THR A 471 -29.56 38.49 10.40
C THR A 471 -29.06 38.52 8.95
N SER A 472 -29.18 37.44 8.19
CA SER A 472 -29.10 37.49 6.73
C SER A 472 -30.27 36.73 6.09
N ARG A 473 -30.90 37.40 5.13
CA ARG A 473 -32.14 37.06 4.45
C ARG A 473 -31.82 36.18 3.25
N GLN A 474 -32.18 34.89 3.27
CA GLN A 474 -32.31 34.09 2.05
C GLN A 474 -33.54 33.16 2.13
N ALA A 475 -34.26 33.11 1.01
CA ALA A 475 -35.59 32.55 0.85
C ALA A 475 -35.69 31.03 1.11
N THR A 476 -36.92 30.56 1.32
CA THR A 476 -37.29 29.15 1.51
C THR A 476 -36.69 28.23 0.43
N PRO A 477 -36.04 27.11 0.79
CA PRO A 477 -35.48 26.19 -0.19
C PRO A 477 -36.59 25.46 -0.97
N VAL A 478 -36.51 25.52 -2.30
CA VAL A 478 -37.32 24.71 -3.22
C VAL A 478 -36.92 23.24 -3.04
N ARG A 479 -37.87 22.38 -2.63
CA ARG A 479 -37.68 20.93 -2.56
C ARG A 479 -37.83 20.34 -3.97
N ASN A 480 -36.74 19.91 -4.58
CA ASN A 480 -36.80 19.04 -5.76
C ASN A 480 -36.77 17.58 -5.30
N PHE A 481 -37.81 16.82 -5.66
CA PHE A 481 -37.84 15.37 -5.51
C PHE A 481 -37.25 14.74 -6.77
N HIS A 482 -36.21 13.92 -6.60
CA HIS A 482 -35.68 13.08 -7.68
C HIS A 482 -36.05 11.63 -7.42
N THR A 483 -36.78 11.02 -8.36
CA THR A 483 -37.12 9.59 -8.36
C THR A 483 -36.03 8.83 -9.10
N ILE A 484 -35.37 7.87 -8.43
CA ILE A 484 -34.37 6.99 -9.05
C ILE A 484 -35.04 5.66 -9.40
N PRO A 485 -35.00 5.20 -10.66
CA PRO A 485 -35.47 3.86 -10.99
C PRO A 485 -34.46 2.79 -10.56
N PHE A 486 -34.88 1.92 -9.64
CA PHE A 486 -34.17 0.72 -9.22
C PHE A 486 -34.53 -0.43 -10.19
N ARG A 487 -33.57 -1.00 -10.92
CA ARG A 487 -33.72 -2.32 -11.53
C ARG A 487 -32.44 -3.11 -11.37
N THR A 488 -32.49 -4.08 -10.46
CA THR A 488 -31.57 -5.22 -10.41
C THR A 488 -32.43 -6.47 -10.63
N VAL A 489 -32.20 -7.20 -11.71
CA VAL A 489 -32.74 -8.56 -11.90
C VAL A 489 -31.56 -9.45 -12.25
N ARG A 490 -31.21 -10.37 -11.35
CA ARG A 490 -30.36 -11.53 -11.64
C ARG A 490 -31.28 -12.70 -11.92
N SER A 491 -31.36 -13.14 -13.18
CA SER A 491 -31.90 -14.44 -13.55
C SER A 491 -30.75 -15.44 -13.67
N SER A 492 -30.65 -16.39 -12.74
CA SER A 492 -29.80 -17.57 -12.91
C SER A 492 -30.68 -18.79 -13.18
N SER A 493 -30.63 -19.30 -14.41
CA SER A 493 -31.15 -20.62 -14.76
C SER A 493 -30.23 -21.72 -14.23
N ARG A 494 -30.83 -22.79 -13.70
CA ARG A 494 -30.16 -23.98 -13.18
C ARG A 494 -29.58 -24.81 -14.33
N GLY A 495 -28.28 -25.12 -14.27
CA GLY A 495 -27.64 -26.15 -15.09
C GLY A 495 -26.79 -27.06 -14.22
N ARG A 496 -27.03 -28.38 -14.26
CA ARG A 496 -26.20 -29.42 -13.61
C ARG A 496 -24.91 -29.64 -14.42
N PRO A 497 -23.76 -29.96 -13.80
CA PRO A 497 -22.55 -30.31 -14.54
C PRO A 497 -22.51 -31.81 -14.90
N SER A 498 -22.16 -32.11 -16.16
CA SER A 498 -21.77 -33.43 -16.64
C SER A 498 -20.25 -33.58 -16.67
N ALA A 499 -19.76 -34.78 -16.33
CA ALA A 499 -18.35 -35.16 -16.31
C ALA A 499 -17.77 -35.37 -17.72
N GLY A 500 -16.47 -35.09 -17.88
CA GLY A 500 -15.69 -35.42 -19.08
C GLY A 500 -14.22 -35.06 -18.92
N CYS A 501 -13.35 -36.08 -18.91
CA CYS A 501 -11.90 -36.01 -18.80
C CYS A 501 -11.23 -35.41 -20.06
N GLY A 502 -10.03 -34.84 -19.92
CA GLY A 502 -9.14 -34.56 -21.05
C GLY A 502 -7.89 -33.73 -20.68
N SER A 503 -6.72 -34.29 -20.94
CA SER A 503 -5.37 -33.86 -20.55
C SER A 503 -4.61 -33.11 -21.66
N ASN A 504 -3.69 -32.22 -21.23
CA ASN A 504 -2.46 -31.71 -21.89
C ASN A 504 -2.54 -30.92 -23.22
N GLY A 505 -1.73 -29.85 -23.29
CA GLY A 505 -1.11 -29.38 -24.54
C GLY A 505 -1.22 -27.88 -24.83
N CYS A 506 -0.11 -27.16 -24.64
CA CYS A 506 0.14 -25.84 -25.23
C CYS A 506 0.20 -25.93 -26.76
N THR A 507 -0.34 -24.95 -27.51
CA THR A 507 0.36 -24.12 -28.53
C THR A 507 -0.60 -23.23 -29.33
N SER A 508 -0.12 -21.99 -29.56
CA SER A 508 -0.34 -21.12 -30.73
C SER A 508 -1.74 -20.64 -31.15
N SER A 509 -1.78 -19.32 -31.30
CA SER A 509 -2.65 -18.48 -32.12
C SER A 509 -3.06 -19.07 -33.47
N HIS A 510 -4.36 -18.95 -33.80
CA HIS A 510 -4.84 -18.76 -35.16
C HIS A 510 -6.05 -17.80 -35.19
N SER A 511 -5.82 -16.68 -35.88
CA SER A 511 -6.67 -16.02 -36.90
C SER A 511 -8.19 -15.94 -36.69
N ALA A 512 -8.77 -14.75 -36.83
CA ALA A 512 -9.39 -14.33 -38.09
C ALA A 512 -10.28 -13.09 -37.89
N SER A 513 -10.03 -12.11 -38.73
CA SER A 513 -10.83 -10.92 -39.00
C SER A 513 -12.15 -11.28 -39.68
N ASP A 514 -13.27 -10.84 -39.11
CA ASP A 514 -14.55 -10.75 -39.81
C ASP A 514 -14.84 -9.29 -40.15
N SER A 515 -14.77 -8.99 -41.44
CA SER A 515 -15.22 -7.75 -42.05
C SER A 515 -16.73 -7.84 -42.28
N SER A 516 -17.50 -6.89 -41.73
CA SER A 516 -18.89 -6.69 -42.17
C SER A 516 -19.12 -5.23 -42.54
N TRP A 517 -19.34 -5.02 -43.84
CA TRP A 517 -19.79 -3.76 -44.41
C TRP A 517 -21.31 -3.62 -44.17
N ARG A 518 -21.77 -2.50 -43.59
CA ARG A 518 -23.16 -2.05 -43.74
C ARG A 518 -23.21 -0.63 -44.28
N ARG A 519 -23.95 -0.49 -45.38
CA ARG A 519 -24.28 0.75 -46.08
C ARG A 519 -25.03 1.71 -45.17
N ILE A 520 -24.61 2.98 -45.23
CA ILE A 520 -25.36 4.14 -44.73
C ILE A 520 -26.24 4.64 -45.87
N THR A 521 -27.55 4.70 -45.65
CA THR A 521 -28.48 5.56 -46.40
C THR A 521 -28.96 6.66 -45.46
N ARG A 522 -28.68 7.92 -45.82
CA ARG A 522 -29.31 9.15 -45.28
C ARG A 522 -30.78 9.21 -45.76
N PRO A 523 -31.70 9.99 -45.15
CA PRO A 523 -31.56 11.41 -44.76
C PRO A 523 -30.98 11.66 -43.37
#